data_AF-A0A2V5P8J5-F1
#
_entry.id   AF-A0A2V5P8J5-F1
#
_cell.length_a   1.000
_cell.length_b   1.000
_cell.length_c   1.000
_cell.angle_alpha   90.00
_cell.angle_beta   90.00
_cell.angle_gamma   90.00
#
_symmetry.space_group_name_H-M   'P 1'
#
loop_
_entity.id
_entity.type
_entity.pdbx_description
1 polymer ?
#
loop_
_entity_poly.entity_id
_entity_poly.type
_entity_poly.pdbx_seq_one_letter_code
_entity_poly.pdbx_strand_id
1 'polypeptide(L)'
;MRRAHQRKSTLPKSPKKTVGSRTAKENLSCPIVGIGGSAGGFEAAMELLQNLPPRTGMAFVIVQHLDPHHASRLANLLGKVTAMPVSEVTGTTTPKPNTVYVQPPNKCVIAKDSTLTLVRREERLNVAIDHFFESLAEECGSRAIGIVLSGTGSDGTAGLRAIKAAGGLTFAQNQQSAKFDAMPRSAIRAGFVDLVLTPREIAREIERIADHPYIRRPLSDPEEIEKAAYRQADDLGRIFLSLKKQMGVDFSAYKESTLIRRIQRRMALHRIEKISQYARFLRDNKKEIEALFDDLLINVTRFFRDEALFRALKKRFLPALLKNKSKDRQPELRAWVPGCATGEEVYSLAICILETLGSSLSKMRIQIFGTDLSESVIEHARLGIYSSAIEKDVSSARLKRFFVKRDGSYQIHRNVRDICTFARQNICVDPPFSRLDLISCRNVLIYLSPELHKRCIPQFHYALNSGGYL
;
A
#
# COMPACT_ATOMS: atom_id res chain seq x y z
N MET A 1 45.21 67.76 12.93
CA MET A 1 45.11 66.76 11.84
C MET A 1 45.43 65.38 12.38
N ARG A 2 44.44 64.47 12.49
CA ARG A 2 44.60 63.01 12.33
C ARG A 2 43.22 62.34 12.39
N ARG A 3 42.93 61.55 11.35
CA ARG A 3 41.64 60.95 11.02
C ARG A 3 41.35 59.70 11.86
N ALA A 4 40.07 59.47 12.09
CA ALA A 4 39.47 58.34 12.78
C ALA A 4 39.81 56.97 12.17
N HIS A 5 39.97 55.96 13.03
CA HIS A 5 40.00 54.54 12.66
C HIS A 5 38.75 53.86 13.22
N GLN A 6 37.90 53.37 12.32
CA GLN A 6 36.77 52.48 12.62
C GLN A 6 37.29 51.11 13.06
N ARG A 7 36.89 50.65 14.25
CA ARG A 7 37.03 49.25 14.68
C ARG A 7 35.95 48.40 14.00
N LYS A 8 36.36 47.48 13.12
CA LYS A 8 35.53 46.36 12.66
C LYS A 8 35.61 45.22 13.68
N SER A 9 34.48 44.83 14.25
CA SER A 9 34.33 43.62 15.06
C SER A 9 34.28 42.38 14.15
N THR A 10 35.27 41.51 14.26
CA THR A 10 35.28 40.18 13.63
C THR A 10 34.54 39.18 14.50
N LEU A 11 33.33 38.79 14.09
CA LEU A 11 32.66 37.59 14.57
C LEU A 11 33.23 36.36 13.84
N PRO A 12 33.50 35.24 14.53
CA PRO A 12 33.99 34.03 13.91
C PRO A 12 32.90 33.41 13.02
N LYS A 13 33.26 33.14 11.75
CA LYS A 13 32.42 32.39 10.81
C LYS A 13 32.19 30.98 11.35
N SER A 14 30.94 30.66 11.67
CA SER A 14 30.50 29.30 11.92
C SER A 14 30.69 28.45 10.64
N PRO A 15 31.16 27.20 10.75
CA PRO A 15 31.32 26.33 9.60
C PRO A 15 29.93 26.01 9.05
N LYS A 16 29.67 26.42 7.80
CA LYS A 16 28.54 25.92 7.01
C LYS A 16 28.69 24.41 6.91
N LYS A 17 27.99 23.68 7.79
CA LYS A 17 27.66 22.27 7.56
C LYS A 17 26.79 22.25 6.31
N THR A 18 27.41 21.94 5.18
CA THR A 18 26.74 21.41 3.99
C THR A 18 25.96 20.19 4.44
N VAL A 19 24.67 20.39 4.74
CA VAL A 19 23.70 19.32 4.75
C VAL A 19 23.66 18.83 3.31
N GLY A 20 24.33 17.70 3.06
CA GLY A 20 24.31 17.04 1.78
C GLY A 20 22.86 16.82 1.39
N SER A 21 22.40 17.59 0.41
CA SER A 21 21.23 17.27 -0.39
C SER A 21 21.45 15.86 -0.90
N ARG A 22 20.63 14.91 -0.42
CA ARG A 22 20.53 13.58 -1.04
C ARG A 22 19.91 13.81 -2.41
N THR A 23 20.78 14.04 -3.40
CA THR A 23 20.45 14.04 -4.82
C THR A 23 19.68 12.78 -5.17
N ALA A 24 18.68 12.95 -6.03
CA ALA A 24 17.69 11.96 -6.44
C ALA A 24 18.29 10.54 -6.58
N LYS A 25 17.68 9.57 -5.89
CA LYS A 25 17.97 8.15 -6.12
C LYS A 25 17.80 7.89 -7.62
N GLU A 26 18.87 7.44 -8.28
CA GLU A 26 18.79 6.92 -9.65
C GLU A 26 17.83 5.74 -9.63
N ASN A 27 16.58 5.98 -10.00
CA ASN A 27 15.54 4.97 -10.08
C ASN A 27 15.93 3.92 -11.13
N LEU A 28 15.48 2.68 -10.96
CA LEU A 28 15.63 1.58 -11.92
C LEU A 28 15.51 2.04 -13.38
N SER A 29 16.39 1.53 -14.25
CA SER A 29 16.49 1.93 -15.65
C SER A 29 15.25 1.60 -16.49
N CYS A 30 14.42 0.66 -16.04
CA CYS A 30 13.19 0.23 -16.71
C CYS A 30 12.08 -0.16 -15.71
N PRO A 31 10.80 -0.19 -16.16
CA PRO A 31 9.71 -0.79 -15.39
C PRO A 31 9.96 -2.29 -15.14
N ILE A 32 9.44 -2.80 -14.02
CA ILE A 32 9.60 -4.20 -13.64
C ILE A 32 8.23 -4.85 -13.46
N VAL A 33 8.06 -5.99 -14.10
CA VAL A 33 6.90 -6.88 -13.98
C VAL A 33 7.28 -8.05 -13.07
N GLY A 34 6.72 -8.07 -11.86
CA GLY A 34 6.80 -9.21 -10.96
C GLY A 34 5.71 -10.23 -11.28
N ILE A 35 6.11 -11.49 -11.48
CA ILE A 35 5.22 -12.61 -11.79
C ILE A 35 5.30 -13.62 -10.65
N GLY A 36 4.22 -13.70 -9.86
CA GLY A 36 4.07 -14.64 -8.76
C GLY A 36 3.28 -15.88 -9.17
N GLY A 37 3.72 -17.06 -8.76
CA GLY A 37 2.96 -18.29 -8.96
C GLY A 37 3.38 -19.42 -8.01
N SER A 38 2.53 -20.43 -7.89
CA SER A 38 2.80 -21.63 -7.09
C SER A 38 2.41 -22.87 -7.90
N ALA A 39 1.59 -23.78 -7.36
CA ALA A 39 1.09 -24.93 -8.10
C ALA A 39 0.39 -24.50 -9.42
N GLY A 40 0.86 -25.03 -10.56
CA GLY A 40 0.38 -24.66 -11.90
C GLY A 40 0.85 -23.28 -12.40
N GLY A 41 1.58 -22.52 -11.58
CA GLY A 41 2.07 -21.19 -11.92
C GLY A 41 3.21 -21.21 -12.95
N PHE A 42 3.93 -22.32 -13.05
CA PHE A 42 4.98 -22.52 -14.04
C PHE A 42 4.41 -22.58 -15.46
N GLU A 43 3.40 -23.43 -15.69
CA GLU A 43 2.72 -23.56 -16.98
C GLU A 43 2.06 -22.24 -17.39
N ALA A 44 1.42 -21.54 -16.45
CA ALA A 44 0.85 -20.22 -16.69
C ALA A 44 1.92 -19.17 -17.05
N ALA A 45 3.10 -19.20 -16.40
CA ALA A 45 4.20 -18.30 -16.71
C ALA A 45 4.79 -18.60 -18.10
N MET A 46 4.88 -19.88 -18.49
CA MET A 46 5.28 -20.25 -19.85
C MET A 46 4.31 -19.70 -20.90
N GLU A 47 3.00 -19.89 -20.71
CA GLU A 47 1.98 -19.36 -21.63
C GLU A 47 2.05 -17.82 -21.74
N LEU A 48 2.23 -17.13 -20.61
CA LEU A 48 2.43 -15.68 -20.58
C LEU A 48 3.66 -15.27 -21.41
N LEU A 49 4.83 -15.89 -21.15
CA LEU A 49 6.08 -15.57 -21.85
C LEU A 49 6.03 -15.89 -23.34
N GLN A 50 5.32 -16.94 -23.75
CA GLN A 50 5.11 -17.31 -25.17
C GLN A 50 4.37 -16.24 -25.96
N ASN A 51 3.49 -15.50 -25.29
CA ASN A 51 2.66 -14.49 -25.93
C ASN A 51 3.23 -13.06 -25.73
N LEU A 52 4.35 -12.90 -25.03
CA LEU A 52 4.99 -11.60 -24.84
C LEU A 52 5.97 -11.28 -25.98
N PRO A 53 5.95 -10.05 -26.53
CA PRO A 53 6.95 -9.65 -27.51
C PRO A 53 8.33 -9.51 -26.85
N PRO A 54 9.43 -9.73 -27.59
CA PRO A 54 10.79 -9.66 -27.03
C PRO A 54 11.28 -8.24 -26.73
N ARG A 55 10.52 -7.20 -27.09
CA ARG A 55 10.91 -5.79 -26.94
C ARG A 55 9.81 -4.97 -26.27
N THR A 56 9.55 -5.22 -24.99
CA THR A 56 8.59 -4.48 -24.17
C THR A 56 9.20 -3.26 -23.48
N GLY A 57 10.52 -3.18 -23.39
CA GLY A 57 11.23 -2.19 -22.57
C GLY A 57 11.12 -2.44 -21.06
N MET A 58 10.60 -3.59 -20.63
CA MET A 58 10.42 -3.95 -19.22
C MET A 58 11.30 -5.13 -18.82
N ALA A 59 11.67 -5.22 -17.56
CA ALA A 59 12.25 -6.43 -16.98
C ALA A 59 11.13 -7.29 -16.37
N PHE A 60 11.26 -8.61 -16.47
CA PHE A 60 10.31 -9.57 -15.89
C PHE A 60 11.01 -10.35 -14.79
N VAL A 61 10.38 -10.52 -13.63
CA VAL A 61 10.94 -11.28 -12.51
C VAL A 61 9.94 -12.33 -12.06
N ILE A 62 10.28 -13.60 -12.28
CA ILE A 62 9.45 -14.74 -11.92
C ILE A 62 9.82 -15.20 -10.51
N VAL A 63 8.85 -15.12 -9.61
CA VAL A 63 8.93 -15.54 -8.22
C VAL A 63 7.96 -16.71 -8.03
N GLN A 64 8.51 -17.91 -7.85
CA GLN A 64 7.72 -19.12 -7.64
C GLN A 64 8.19 -19.88 -6.40
N HIS A 65 7.26 -20.60 -5.78
CA HIS A 65 7.62 -21.63 -4.80
C HIS A 65 8.23 -22.82 -5.53
N LEU A 66 9.56 -22.80 -5.65
CA LEU A 66 10.32 -23.86 -6.27
C LEU A 66 10.49 -25.04 -5.31
N ASP A 67 10.23 -26.25 -5.81
CA ASP A 67 10.79 -27.47 -5.23
C ASP A 67 12.32 -27.42 -5.41
N PRO A 68 13.12 -27.52 -4.32
CA PRO A 68 14.58 -27.46 -4.38
C PRO A 68 15.21 -28.49 -5.33
N HIS A 69 14.52 -29.61 -5.60
CA HIS A 69 15.02 -30.71 -6.41
C HIS A 69 14.86 -30.51 -7.93
N HIS A 70 14.11 -29.48 -8.39
CA HIS A 70 13.79 -29.26 -9.81
C HIS A 70 14.29 -27.90 -10.37
N ALA A 71 15.02 -27.13 -9.56
CA ALA A 71 15.29 -25.71 -9.80
C ALA A 71 16.21 -25.40 -11.00
N SER A 72 17.25 -26.20 -11.25
CA SER A 72 18.25 -25.94 -12.30
C SER A 72 17.74 -26.08 -13.75
N ARG A 73 16.47 -26.46 -13.93
CA ARG A 73 15.82 -26.59 -15.24
C ARG A 73 14.88 -25.43 -15.58
N LEU A 74 14.49 -24.59 -14.61
CA LEU A 74 13.42 -23.62 -14.82
C LEU A 74 13.81 -22.51 -15.81
N ALA A 75 14.96 -21.85 -15.59
CA ALA A 75 15.45 -20.81 -16.49
C ALA A 75 15.65 -21.35 -17.92
N ASN A 76 16.19 -22.56 -18.05
CA ASN A 76 16.39 -23.23 -19.34
C ASN A 76 15.06 -23.56 -20.03
N LEU A 77 14.04 -24.02 -19.31
CA LEU A 77 12.73 -24.32 -19.88
C LEU A 77 11.99 -23.05 -20.29
N LEU A 78 12.05 -22.00 -19.48
CA LEU A 78 11.46 -20.70 -19.82
C LEU A 78 12.17 -20.06 -21.02
N GLY A 79 13.50 -20.19 -21.12
CA GLY A 79 14.27 -19.71 -22.27
C GLY A 79 13.94 -20.39 -23.59
N LYS A 80 13.29 -21.56 -23.59
CA LYS A 80 12.80 -22.22 -24.82
C LYS A 80 11.52 -21.60 -25.37
N VAL A 81 10.79 -20.85 -24.54
CA VAL A 81 9.45 -20.36 -24.88
C VAL A 81 9.38 -18.85 -25.09
N THR A 82 10.49 -18.14 -24.94
CA THR A 82 10.58 -16.70 -25.22
C THR A 82 11.91 -16.37 -25.90
N ALA A 83 11.92 -15.32 -26.71
CA ALA A 83 13.14 -14.78 -27.32
C ALA A 83 13.88 -13.79 -26.40
N MET A 84 13.33 -13.45 -25.22
CA MET A 84 14.03 -12.67 -24.21
C MET A 84 15.12 -13.50 -23.52
N PRO A 85 16.28 -12.91 -23.17
CA PRO A 85 17.26 -13.59 -22.33
C PRO A 85 16.64 -13.98 -20.99
N VAL A 86 16.87 -15.22 -20.55
CA VAL A 86 16.40 -15.73 -19.26
C VAL A 86 17.60 -16.07 -18.39
N SER A 87 17.65 -15.50 -17.18
CA SER A 87 18.74 -15.74 -16.23
C SER A 87 18.22 -15.84 -14.80
N GLU A 88 18.90 -16.62 -13.96
CA GLU A 88 18.64 -16.58 -12.52
C GLU A 88 19.21 -15.30 -11.90
N VAL A 89 18.56 -14.76 -10.87
CA VAL A 89 19.11 -13.65 -10.10
C VAL A 89 20.31 -14.17 -9.30
N THR A 90 21.49 -13.61 -9.53
CA THR A 90 22.73 -13.96 -8.81
C THR A 90 23.23 -12.77 -8.01
N GLY A 91 23.23 -12.89 -6.67
CA GLY A 91 23.70 -11.83 -5.79
C GLY A 91 22.89 -10.53 -5.95
N THR A 92 23.58 -9.45 -6.29
CA THR A 92 22.98 -8.16 -6.64
C THR A 92 23.01 -8.01 -8.16
N THR A 93 21.84 -7.94 -8.78
CA THR A 93 21.68 -7.89 -10.25
C THR A 93 20.96 -6.62 -10.65
N THR A 94 21.58 -5.79 -11.51
CA THR A 94 20.87 -4.66 -12.12
C THR A 94 19.91 -5.18 -13.20
N PRO A 95 18.60 -4.97 -13.07
CA PRO A 95 17.63 -5.44 -14.05
C PRO A 95 17.79 -4.68 -15.36
N LYS A 96 17.77 -5.42 -16.46
CA LYS A 96 17.86 -4.91 -17.83
C LYS A 96 16.49 -5.02 -18.52
N PRO A 97 16.12 -4.05 -19.36
CA PRO A 97 14.89 -4.17 -20.15
C PRO A 97 14.96 -5.41 -21.05
N ASN A 98 13.79 -5.96 -21.38
CA ASN A 98 13.62 -7.13 -22.26
C ASN A 98 14.31 -8.39 -21.73
N THR A 99 14.45 -8.52 -20.41
CA THR A 99 15.11 -9.67 -19.76
C THR A 99 14.17 -10.32 -18.77
N VAL A 100 14.18 -11.65 -18.72
CA VAL A 100 13.47 -12.45 -17.72
C VAL A 100 14.45 -12.91 -16.66
N TYR A 101 14.13 -12.62 -15.41
CA TYR A 101 14.86 -13.04 -14.23
C TYR A 101 14.06 -14.09 -13.46
N VAL A 102 14.75 -15.12 -12.97
CA VAL A 102 14.14 -16.19 -12.18
C VAL A 102 14.70 -16.18 -10.76
N GLN A 103 13.81 -16.27 -9.76
CA GLN A 103 14.23 -16.44 -8.38
C GLN A 103 14.96 -17.79 -8.19
N PRO A 104 16.18 -17.81 -7.62
CA PRO A 104 16.88 -19.07 -7.33
C PRO A 104 16.24 -19.83 -6.15
N PRO A 105 16.46 -21.15 -6.04
CA PRO A 105 15.91 -21.96 -4.96
C PRO A 105 16.44 -21.51 -3.58
N ASN A 106 15.64 -21.72 -2.53
CA ASN A 106 15.98 -21.44 -1.13
C ASN A 106 16.36 -19.98 -0.80
N LYS A 107 16.10 -19.04 -1.71
CA LYS A 107 16.34 -17.61 -1.54
C LYS A 107 15.10 -16.83 -1.96
N CYS A 108 14.98 -15.61 -1.47
CA CYS A 108 13.96 -14.67 -1.92
C CYS A 108 14.63 -13.52 -2.67
N VAL A 109 14.04 -13.08 -3.78
CA VAL A 109 14.45 -11.87 -4.49
C VAL A 109 13.72 -10.68 -3.89
N ILE A 110 14.41 -9.55 -3.71
CA ILE A 110 13.82 -8.24 -3.41
C ILE A 110 14.34 -7.20 -4.39
N ALA A 111 13.53 -6.19 -4.69
CA ALA A 111 13.98 -4.98 -5.37
C ALA A 111 14.45 -3.97 -4.31
N LYS A 112 15.70 -3.50 -4.42
CA LYS A 112 16.27 -2.54 -3.48
C LYS A 112 17.42 -1.79 -4.13
N ASP A 113 17.49 -0.48 -3.89
CA ASP A 113 18.59 0.38 -4.35
C ASP A 113 18.84 0.23 -5.85
N SER A 114 17.76 0.24 -6.63
CA SER A 114 17.75 0.00 -8.07
C SER A 114 18.36 -1.31 -8.56
N THR A 115 18.36 -2.35 -7.72
CA THR A 115 18.85 -3.68 -8.06
C THR A 115 17.91 -4.78 -7.57
N LEU A 116 18.02 -5.97 -8.15
CA LEU A 116 17.46 -7.20 -7.63
C LEU A 116 18.49 -7.84 -6.69
N THR A 117 18.15 -7.97 -5.41
CA THR A 117 19.05 -8.53 -4.39
C THR A 117 18.46 -9.80 -3.79
N LEU A 118 19.31 -10.79 -3.54
CA LEU A 118 18.91 -12.01 -2.84
C LEU A 118 18.98 -11.82 -1.32
N VAL A 119 17.91 -12.22 -0.64
CA VAL A 119 17.88 -12.37 0.82
C VAL A 119 17.65 -13.82 1.21
N ARG A 120 18.08 -14.18 2.42
CA ARG A 120 17.83 -15.53 2.96
C ARG A 120 16.33 -15.71 3.15
N ARG A 121 15.84 -16.87 2.75
CA ARG A 121 14.46 -17.27 3.01
C ARG A 121 14.35 -17.60 4.49
N GLU A 122 13.59 -16.80 5.24
CA GLU A 122 13.23 -17.16 6.61
C GLU A 122 12.20 -18.30 6.56
N GLU A 123 12.47 -19.41 7.25
CA GLU A 123 11.67 -20.65 7.19
C GLU A 123 10.21 -20.47 7.64
N ARG A 124 9.87 -19.35 8.30
CA ARG A 124 8.60 -19.21 9.02
C ARG A 124 7.40 -18.87 8.13
N LEU A 125 7.58 -18.33 6.92
CA LEU A 125 6.45 -17.95 6.05
C LEU A 125 6.79 -18.17 4.57
N ASN A 126 6.00 -19.01 3.89
CA ASN A 126 6.02 -19.15 2.43
C ASN A 126 5.36 -17.93 1.75
N VAL A 127 5.96 -16.74 1.88
CA VAL A 127 5.44 -15.45 1.38
C VAL A 127 6.42 -14.73 0.44
N ALA A 128 7.11 -15.49 -0.41
CA ALA A 128 8.17 -14.96 -1.26
C ALA A 128 7.63 -13.96 -2.29
N ILE A 129 6.41 -14.20 -2.80
CA ILE A 129 5.77 -13.34 -3.80
C ILE A 129 5.39 -12.00 -3.16
N ASP A 130 4.73 -12.04 -2.01
CA ASP A 130 4.37 -10.83 -1.25
C ASP A 130 5.61 -10.00 -0.94
N HIS A 131 6.68 -10.62 -0.45
CA HIS A 131 7.90 -9.90 -0.07
C HIS A 131 8.58 -9.23 -1.28
N PHE A 132 8.64 -9.93 -2.41
CA PHE A 132 9.16 -9.34 -3.64
C PHE A 132 8.27 -8.19 -4.13
N PHE A 133 6.95 -8.38 -4.19
CA PHE A 133 6.00 -7.36 -4.67
C PHE A 133 5.96 -6.12 -3.76
N GLU A 134 6.08 -6.29 -2.43
CA GLU A 134 6.20 -5.18 -1.48
C GLU A 134 7.48 -4.37 -1.74
N SER A 135 8.63 -5.04 -1.86
CA SER A 135 9.89 -4.37 -2.20
C SER A 135 9.86 -3.70 -3.59
N LEU A 136 9.17 -4.33 -4.55
CA LEU A 136 8.97 -3.80 -5.88
C LEU A 136 8.11 -2.54 -5.87
N ALA A 137 7.05 -2.52 -5.07
CA ALA A 137 6.19 -1.35 -4.88
C ALA A 137 6.97 -0.16 -4.30
N GLU A 138 7.81 -0.42 -3.29
CA GLU A 138 8.66 0.59 -2.65
C GLU A 138 9.70 1.17 -3.62
N GLU A 139 10.34 0.32 -4.42
CA GLU A 139 11.43 0.71 -5.31
C GLU A 139 10.95 1.29 -6.65
N CYS A 140 9.89 0.73 -7.26
CA CYS A 140 9.44 1.12 -8.60
C CYS A 140 8.26 2.10 -8.63
N GLY A 141 7.51 2.25 -7.54
CA GLY A 141 6.33 3.11 -7.52
C GLY A 141 5.30 2.72 -8.59
N SER A 142 4.90 3.68 -9.44
CA SER A 142 3.97 3.45 -10.55
C SER A 142 4.51 2.58 -11.68
N ARG A 143 5.82 2.30 -11.70
CA ARG A 143 6.47 1.44 -12.69
C ARG A 143 6.52 -0.03 -12.24
N ALA A 144 5.97 -0.34 -11.08
CA ALA A 144 5.75 -1.70 -10.62
C ALA A 144 4.52 -2.30 -11.31
N ILE A 145 4.66 -3.49 -11.86
CA ILE A 145 3.53 -4.29 -12.32
C ILE A 145 3.57 -5.63 -11.59
N GLY A 146 2.46 -6.03 -10.98
CA GLY A 146 2.35 -7.30 -10.28
C GLY A 146 1.36 -8.22 -10.96
N ILE A 147 1.75 -9.48 -11.18
CA ILE A 147 0.91 -10.51 -11.79
C ILE A 147 0.87 -11.72 -10.85
N VAL A 148 -0.32 -12.09 -10.38
CA VAL A 148 -0.53 -13.35 -9.64
C VAL A 148 -1.13 -14.39 -10.57
N LEU A 149 -0.39 -15.48 -10.81
CA LEU A 149 -0.81 -16.61 -11.62
C LEU A 149 -1.33 -17.77 -10.76
N SER A 150 -1.65 -18.89 -11.40
CA SER A 150 -2.09 -20.13 -10.77
C SER A 150 -1.23 -20.50 -9.55
N GLY A 151 -1.91 -20.90 -8.48
CA GLY A 151 -1.28 -21.25 -7.22
C GLY A 151 -2.25 -21.59 -6.09
N THR A 152 -1.70 -22.15 -5.03
CA THR A 152 -2.40 -22.42 -3.77
C THR A 152 -2.11 -21.33 -2.74
N GLY A 153 -2.99 -21.17 -1.74
CA GLY A 153 -2.79 -20.19 -0.66
C GLY A 153 -3.17 -18.76 -1.06
N SER A 154 -2.46 -17.78 -0.49
CA SER A 154 -2.76 -16.34 -0.65
C SER A 154 -1.52 -15.48 -0.96
N ASP A 155 -0.34 -16.09 -1.14
CA ASP A 155 0.92 -15.36 -1.41
C ASP A 155 0.82 -14.55 -2.71
N GLY A 156 1.13 -13.27 -2.65
CA GLY A 156 0.92 -12.28 -3.71
C GLY A 156 -0.25 -11.33 -3.46
N THR A 157 -1.19 -11.67 -2.56
CA THR A 157 -2.34 -10.79 -2.26
C THR A 157 -1.90 -9.49 -1.59
N ALA A 158 -1.02 -9.56 -0.57
CA ALA A 158 -0.54 -8.36 0.11
C ALA A 158 0.46 -7.59 -0.76
N GLY A 159 1.21 -8.31 -1.59
CA GLY A 159 2.11 -7.76 -2.60
C GLY A 159 1.38 -6.92 -3.65
N LEU A 160 0.33 -7.46 -4.29
CA LEU A 160 -0.47 -6.71 -5.26
C LEU A 160 -1.10 -5.48 -4.63
N ARG A 161 -1.58 -5.60 -3.40
CA ARG A 161 -2.06 -4.46 -2.62
C ARG A 161 -1.00 -3.37 -2.46
N ALA A 162 0.24 -3.73 -2.13
CA ALA A 162 1.34 -2.78 -2.05
C ALA A 162 1.65 -2.13 -3.42
N ILE A 163 1.72 -2.92 -4.49
CA ILE A 163 1.94 -2.42 -5.87
C ILE A 163 0.87 -1.40 -6.25
N LYS A 164 -0.42 -1.75 -6.05
CA LYS A 164 -1.54 -0.82 -6.28
C LYS A 164 -1.42 0.43 -5.41
N ALA A 165 -1.07 0.29 -4.13
CA ALA A 165 -0.82 1.41 -3.23
C ALA A 165 0.34 2.32 -3.69
N ALA A 166 1.30 1.79 -4.42
CA ALA A 166 2.41 2.56 -4.95
C ALA A 166 2.09 3.27 -6.28
N GLY A 167 0.94 2.97 -6.88
CA GLY A 167 0.53 3.46 -8.21
C GLY A 167 0.81 2.47 -9.33
N GLY A 168 1.29 1.26 -9.01
CA GLY A 168 1.52 0.22 -9.99
C GLY A 168 0.21 -0.39 -10.52
N LEU A 169 0.34 -1.28 -11.49
CA LEU A 169 -0.77 -2.03 -12.08
C LEU A 169 -0.75 -3.47 -11.61
N THR A 170 -1.93 -4.04 -11.39
CA THR A 170 -2.05 -5.38 -10.82
C THR A 170 -2.96 -6.29 -11.64
N PHE A 171 -2.50 -7.52 -11.83
CA PHE A 171 -3.18 -8.53 -12.63
C PHE A 171 -3.32 -9.82 -11.83
N ALA A 172 -4.40 -10.54 -12.06
CA ALA A 172 -4.53 -11.92 -11.61
C ALA A 172 -5.01 -12.80 -12.75
N GLN A 173 -4.49 -14.04 -12.78
CA GLN A 173 -4.99 -15.06 -13.70
C GLN A 173 -6.46 -15.34 -13.41
N ASN A 174 -7.28 -15.41 -14.46
CA ASN A 174 -8.69 -15.72 -14.31
C ASN A 174 -8.90 -17.17 -13.81
N GLN A 175 -10.02 -17.39 -13.13
CA GLN A 175 -10.30 -18.67 -12.47
C GLN A 175 -10.43 -19.84 -13.46
N GLN A 176 -10.91 -19.58 -14.68
CA GLN A 176 -11.13 -20.61 -15.70
C GLN A 176 -9.83 -21.17 -16.30
N SER A 177 -8.78 -20.35 -16.40
CA SER A 177 -7.47 -20.77 -16.91
C SER A 177 -6.51 -21.23 -15.81
N ALA A 178 -6.78 -20.91 -14.55
CA ALA A 178 -5.92 -21.29 -13.43
C ALA A 178 -6.11 -22.77 -13.06
N LYS A 179 -5.04 -23.56 -13.16
CA LYS A 179 -5.03 -24.96 -12.71
C LYS A 179 -5.30 -25.07 -11.20
N PHE A 180 -4.81 -24.10 -10.44
CA PHE A 180 -5.11 -23.90 -9.03
C PHE A 180 -5.49 -22.43 -8.83
N ASP A 181 -6.73 -22.19 -8.42
CA ASP A 181 -7.32 -20.85 -8.41
C ASP A 181 -7.25 -20.14 -7.04
N ALA A 182 -6.89 -20.84 -5.97
CA ALA A 182 -6.97 -20.30 -4.61
C ALA A 182 -6.15 -19.00 -4.45
N MET A 183 -4.93 -18.96 -4.98
CA MET A 183 -4.06 -17.79 -4.93
C MET A 183 -4.60 -16.59 -5.74
N PRO A 184 -4.91 -16.71 -7.04
CA PRO A 184 -5.49 -15.58 -7.79
C PRO A 184 -6.87 -15.18 -7.23
N ARG A 185 -7.71 -16.13 -6.81
CA ARG A 185 -9.02 -15.85 -6.19
C ARG A 185 -8.88 -15.06 -4.89
N SER A 186 -7.86 -15.34 -4.08
CA SER A 186 -7.54 -14.55 -2.88
C SER A 186 -7.26 -13.09 -3.24
N ALA A 187 -6.38 -12.86 -4.22
CA ALA A 187 -6.05 -11.52 -4.68
C ALA A 187 -7.25 -10.76 -5.25
N ILE A 188 -8.09 -11.43 -6.05
CA ILE A 188 -9.31 -10.86 -6.65
C ILE A 188 -10.31 -10.47 -5.57
N ARG A 189 -10.60 -11.37 -4.62
CA ARG A 189 -11.55 -11.10 -3.52
C ARG A 189 -11.07 -10.00 -2.59
N ALA A 190 -9.76 -9.80 -2.47
CA ALA A 190 -9.19 -8.71 -1.69
C ALA A 190 -9.39 -7.33 -2.36
N GLY A 191 -9.81 -7.26 -3.64
CA GLY A 191 -10.10 -6.00 -4.34
C GLY A 191 -8.87 -5.27 -4.88
N PHE A 192 -7.69 -5.88 -4.83
CA PHE A 192 -6.42 -5.25 -5.23
C PHE A 192 -5.95 -5.66 -6.62
N VAL A 193 -6.79 -6.29 -7.42
CA VAL A 193 -6.52 -6.67 -8.82
C VAL A 193 -7.23 -5.69 -9.76
N ASP A 194 -6.51 -5.11 -10.72
CA ASP A 194 -7.11 -4.22 -11.71
C ASP A 194 -7.75 -4.97 -12.87
N LEU A 195 -7.07 -6.02 -13.35
CA LEU A 195 -7.51 -6.82 -14.49
C LEU A 195 -7.39 -8.31 -14.18
N VAL A 196 -8.49 -9.04 -14.41
CA VAL A 196 -8.57 -10.49 -14.26
C VAL A 196 -8.63 -11.11 -15.66
N LEU A 197 -7.57 -11.79 -16.07
CA LEU A 197 -7.32 -12.14 -17.47
C LEU A 197 -6.65 -13.53 -17.59
N THR A 198 -6.72 -14.18 -18.74
CA THR A 198 -5.87 -15.36 -19.04
C THR A 198 -4.40 -14.96 -19.19
N PRO A 199 -3.41 -15.87 -19.05
CA PRO A 199 -2.00 -15.54 -19.26
C PRO A 199 -1.73 -14.90 -20.63
N ARG A 200 -2.40 -15.39 -21.68
CA ARG A 200 -2.36 -14.81 -23.02
C ARG A 200 -2.88 -13.37 -23.09
N GLU A 201 -3.99 -13.09 -22.43
CA GLU A 201 -4.58 -11.74 -22.39
C GLU A 201 -3.73 -10.79 -21.53
N ILE A 202 -3.14 -11.28 -20.45
CA ILE A 202 -2.16 -10.51 -19.66
C ILE A 202 -0.99 -10.10 -20.55
N ALA A 203 -0.43 -11.02 -21.35
CA ALA A 203 0.67 -10.70 -22.27
C ALA A 203 0.30 -9.54 -23.23
N ARG A 204 -0.88 -9.62 -23.86
CA ARG A 204 -1.39 -8.57 -24.76
C ARG A 204 -1.57 -7.24 -24.06
N GLU A 205 -2.05 -7.26 -22.82
CA GLU A 205 -2.27 -6.05 -22.06
C GLU A 205 -0.95 -5.42 -21.60
N ILE A 206 0.06 -6.25 -21.24
CA ILE A 206 1.43 -5.79 -20.95
C ILE A 206 2.05 -5.15 -22.19
N GLU A 207 1.94 -5.78 -23.37
CA GLU A 207 2.40 -5.19 -24.64
C GLU A 207 1.73 -3.83 -24.89
N ARG A 208 0.42 -3.74 -24.68
CA ARG A 208 -0.34 -2.50 -24.88
C ARG A 208 0.14 -1.36 -23.98
N ILE A 209 0.43 -1.63 -22.71
CA ILE A 209 0.84 -0.59 -21.76
C ILE A 209 2.34 -0.29 -21.80
N ALA A 210 3.12 -1.09 -22.51
CA ALA A 210 4.58 -1.03 -22.52
C ALA A 210 5.13 0.34 -22.94
N ASP A 211 4.47 0.98 -23.88
CA ASP A 211 4.84 2.30 -24.40
C ASP A 211 4.02 3.43 -23.78
N HIS A 212 3.12 3.12 -22.85
CA HIS A 212 2.27 4.12 -22.24
C HIS A 212 3.11 5.09 -21.37
N PRO A 213 2.96 6.42 -21.52
CA PRO A 213 3.77 7.40 -20.80
C PRO A 213 3.74 7.24 -19.28
N TYR A 214 2.63 6.77 -18.72
CA TYR A 214 2.50 6.49 -17.28
C TYR A 214 3.51 5.46 -16.75
N ILE A 215 3.81 4.44 -17.55
CA ILE A 215 4.71 3.34 -17.19
C ILE A 215 6.16 3.69 -17.55
N ARG A 216 6.37 4.32 -18.71
CA ARG A 216 7.70 4.68 -19.23
C ARG A 216 8.35 5.84 -18.49
N ARG A 217 7.58 6.83 -18.03
CA ARG A 217 8.15 8.00 -17.37
C ARG A 217 8.86 7.56 -16.08
N PRO A 218 10.11 8.00 -15.84
CA PRO A 218 10.70 7.94 -14.51
C PRO A 218 9.71 8.52 -13.50
N LEU A 219 9.82 8.16 -12.21
CA LEU A 219 9.15 8.92 -11.15
C LEU A 219 9.66 10.36 -11.26
N SER A 220 8.92 11.21 -11.98
CA SER A 220 9.29 12.60 -12.26
C SER A 220 9.37 13.37 -10.95
N ASP A 221 10.16 14.45 -10.95
CA ASP A 221 10.13 15.42 -9.87
C ASP A 221 8.67 15.85 -9.62
N PRO A 222 8.18 15.77 -8.37
CA PRO A 222 6.86 16.30 -8.00
C PRO A 222 6.56 17.68 -8.60
N GLU A 223 7.57 18.54 -8.77
CA GLU A 223 7.41 19.86 -9.39
C GLU A 223 7.04 19.81 -10.88
N GLU A 224 7.53 18.84 -11.65
CA GLU A 224 7.15 18.69 -13.06
C GLU A 224 5.72 18.17 -13.21
N ILE A 225 5.31 17.27 -12.30
CA ILE A 225 3.93 16.76 -12.23
C ILE A 225 2.98 17.91 -11.93
N GLU A 226 3.34 18.76 -10.97
CA GLU A 226 2.55 19.94 -10.59
C GLU A 226 2.47 20.96 -11.74
N LYS A 227 3.58 21.26 -12.42
CA LYS A 227 3.57 22.13 -13.62
C LYS A 227 2.68 21.58 -14.75
N ALA A 228 2.66 20.26 -14.95
CA ALA A 228 1.78 19.63 -15.93
C ALA A 228 0.30 19.69 -15.49
N ALA A 229 0.04 19.63 -14.18
CA ALA A 229 -1.29 19.82 -13.58
C ALA A 229 -1.87 21.19 -13.92
N TYR A 230 -1.10 22.25 -13.73
CA TYR A 230 -1.51 23.63 -14.00
C TYR A 230 -2.00 23.83 -15.43
N ARG A 231 -1.38 23.13 -16.40
CA ARG A 231 -1.82 23.18 -17.81
C ARG A 231 -3.16 22.48 -18.07
N GLN A 232 -3.62 21.67 -17.13
CA GLN A 232 -4.81 20.82 -17.20
C GLN A 232 -5.82 21.15 -16.09
N ALA A 233 -5.68 22.32 -15.44
CA ALA A 233 -6.44 22.69 -14.25
C ALA A 233 -7.97 22.61 -14.46
N ASP A 234 -8.46 23.04 -15.63
CA ASP A 234 -9.89 23.01 -15.95
C ASP A 234 -10.46 21.57 -16.01
N ASP A 235 -9.73 20.64 -16.61
CA ASP A 235 -10.17 19.25 -16.71
C ASP A 235 -10.03 18.50 -15.39
N LEU A 236 -9.00 18.80 -14.59
CA LEU A 236 -8.89 18.33 -13.21
C LEU A 236 -10.06 18.83 -12.36
N GLY A 237 -10.41 20.11 -12.48
CA GLY A 237 -11.57 20.69 -11.82
C GLY A 237 -12.87 19.97 -12.17
N ARG A 238 -13.07 19.58 -13.43
CA ARG A 238 -14.23 18.77 -13.86
C ARG A 238 -14.25 17.38 -13.25
N ILE A 239 -13.10 16.72 -13.13
CA ILE A 239 -12.98 15.42 -12.46
C ILE A 239 -13.33 15.55 -10.97
N PHE A 240 -12.76 16.54 -10.28
CA PHE A 240 -13.03 16.79 -8.85
C PHE A 240 -14.49 17.16 -8.61
N LEU A 241 -15.10 17.96 -9.48
CA LEU A 241 -16.52 18.28 -9.40
C LEU A 241 -17.39 17.03 -9.56
N SER A 242 -17.02 16.12 -10.48
CA SER A 242 -17.75 14.86 -10.68
C SER A 242 -17.66 13.95 -9.44
N LEU A 243 -16.46 13.84 -8.85
CA LEU A 243 -16.23 13.13 -7.59
C LEU A 243 -17.01 13.75 -6.42
N LYS A 244 -16.97 15.07 -6.28
CA LYS A 244 -17.72 15.79 -5.24
C LYS A 244 -19.23 15.58 -5.38
N LYS A 245 -19.76 15.67 -6.60
CA LYS A 245 -21.19 15.51 -6.87
C LYS A 245 -21.69 14.10 -6.56
N GLN A 246 -20.92 13.06 -6.87
CA GLN A 246 -21.36 11.67 -6.73
C GLN A 246 -20.93 11.01 -5.41
N MET A 247 -19.75 11.34 -4.90
CA MET A 247 -19.15 10.72 -3.72
C MET A 247 -19.12 11.64 -2.49
N GLY A 248 -19.42 12.93 -2.65
CA GLY A 248 -19.50 13.90 -1.55
C GLY A 248 -18.17 14.39 -1.00
N VAL A 249 -17.04 14.04 -1.64
CA VAL A 249 -15.70 14.43 -1.20
C VAL A 249 -15.07 15.39 -2.21
N ASP A 250 -14.53 16.49 -1.70
CA ASP A 250 -13.83 17.49 -2.50
C ASP A 250 -12.31 17.23 -2.45
N PHE A 251 -11.78 16.72 -3.56
CA PHE A 251 -10.35 16.44 -3.71
C PHE A 251 -9.52 17.67 -4.10
N SER A 252 -10.13 18.84 -4.36
CA SER A 252 -9.38 20.05 -4.73
C SER A 252 -8.40 20.53 -3.66
N ALA A 253 -8.64 20.16 -2.38
CA ALA A 253 -7.77 20.49 -1.25
C ALA A 253 -6.82 19.34 -0.86
N TYR A 254 -6.71 18.30 -1.68
CA TYR A 254 -5.76 17.19 -1.50
C TYR A 254 -4.49 17.46 -2.31
N LYS A 255 -3.39 16.77 -1.99
CA LYS A 255 -2.13 16.96 -2.71
C LYS A 255 -2.24 16.55 -4.18
N GLU A 256 -2.18 17.53 -5.07
CA GLU A 256 -2.41 17.36 -6.51
C GLU A 256 -1.51 16.29 -7.14
N SER A 257 -0.21 16.28 -6.81
CA SER A 257 0.75 15.31 -7.35
C SER A 257 0.35 13.85 -7.11
N THR A 258 -0.27 13.56 -5.96
CA THR A 258 -0.78 12.22 -5.64
C THR A 258 -2.05 11.90 -6.44
N LEU A 259 -2.98 12.85 -6.53
CA LEU A 259 -4.25 12.67 -7.26
C LEU A 259 -4.00 12.45 -8.76
N ILE A 260 -3.14 13.25 -9.36
CA ILE A 260 -2.82 13.17 -10.80
C ILE A 260 -2.24 11.81 -11.15
N ARG A 261 -1.34 11.29 -10.31
CA ARG A 261 -0.76 9.97 -10.53
C ARG A 261 -1.81 8.85 -10.49
N ARG A 262 -2.85 8.99 -9.67
CA ARG A 262 -3.98 8.04 -9.63
C ARG A 262 -4.92 8.18 -10.82
N ILE A 263 -5.24 9.42 -11.20
CA ILE A 263 -6.03 9.71 -12.39
C ILE A 263 -5.34 9.14 -13.64
N GLN A 264 -4.03 9.39 -13.81
CA GLN A 264 -3.25 8.86 -14.92
C GLN A 264 -3.19 7.32 -14.94
N ARG A 265 -3.17 6.69 -13.77
CA ARG A 265 -3.25 5.23 -13.66
C ARG A 265 -4.57 4.69 -14.18
N ARG A 266 -5.69 5.27 -13.74
CA ARG A 266 -7.04 4.89 -14.20
C ARG A 266 -7.21 5.15 -15.70
N MET A 267 -6.69 6.27 -16.18
CA MET A 267 -6.58 6.59 -17.60
C MET A 267 -5.82 5.51 -18.39
N ALA A 268 -4.69 5.03 -17.87
CA ALA A 268 -3.90 3.96 -18.50
C ALA A 268 -4.69 2.64 -18.60
N LEU A 269 -5.47 2.28 -17.57
CA LEU A 269 -6.35 1.10 -17.56
C LEU A 269 -7.44 1.19 -18.64
N HIS A 270 -7.97 2.41 -18.88
CA HIS A 270 -9.03 2.65 -19.86
C HIS A 270 -8.55 3.07 -21.25
N ARG A 271 -7.23 3.10 -21.49
CA ARG A 271 -6.64 3.50 -22.79
C ARG A 271 -6.96 4.96 -23.15
N ILE A 272 -7.05 5.83 -22.15
CA ILE A 272 -7.38 7.24 -22.34
C ILE A 272 -6.11 8.06 -22.11
N GLU A 273 -5.64 8.74 -23.15
CA GLU A 273 -4.39 9.52 -23.06
C GLU A 273 -4.64 10.97 -22.61
N LYS A 274 -5.79 11.56 -22.97
CA LYS A 274 -6.10 12.95 -22.68
C LYS A 274 -7.01 13.05 -21.46
N ILE A 275 -6.65 13.90 -20.51
CA ILE A 275 -7.45 14.14 -19.30
C ILE A 275 -8.87 14.63 -19.63
N SER A 276 -9.04 15.42 -20.68
CA SER A 276 -10.35 15.91 -21.15
C SER A 276 -11.25 14.79 -21.65
N GLN A 277 -10.68 13.71 -22.22
CA GLN A 277 -11.43 12.51 -22.58
C GLN A 277 -11.84 11.74 -21.32
N TYR A 278 -10.93 11.64 -20.34
CA TYR A 278 -11.22 10.96 -19.07
C TYR A 278 -12.30 11.69 -18.25
N ALA A 279 -12.23 13.02 -18.17
CA ALA A 279 -13.25 13.85 -17.54
C ALA A 279 -14.64 13.63 -18.17
N ARG A 280 -14.71 13.46 -19.50
CA ARG A 280 -15.97 13.11 -20.18
C ARG A 280 -16.41 11.68 -19.87
N PHE A 281 -15.49 10.72 -19.93
CA PHE A 281 -15.75 9.30 -19.63
C PHE A 281 -16.35 9.11 -18.23
N LEU A 282 -15.86 9.84 -17.23
CA LEU A 282 -16.40 9.78 -15.87
C LEU A 282 -17.86 10.22 -15.78
N ARG A 283 -18.30 11.22 -16.58
CA ARG A 283 -19.69 11.71 -16.53
C ARG A 283 -20.70 10.62 -16.88
N ASP A 284 -20.32 9.75 -17.81
CA ASP A 284 -21.21 8.70 -18.35
C ASP A 284 -20.96 7.34 -17.68
N ASN A 285 -19.97 7.23 -16.79
CA ASN A 285 -19.56 5.98 -16.16
C ASN A 285 -19.44 6.09 -14.63
N LYS A 286 -20.57 5.85 -13.94
CA LYS A 286 -20.64 5.84 -12.47
C LYS A 286 -19.68 4.83 -11.82
N LYS A 287 -19.54 3.63 -12.41
CA LYS A 287 -18.63 2.60 -11.88
C LYS A 287 -17.18 3.08 -11.90
N GLU A 288 -16.79 3.84 -12.92
CA GLU A 288 -15.45 4.41 -12.96
C GLU A 288 -15.25 5.53 -11.95
N ILE A 289 -16.27 6.34 -11.67
CA ILE A 289 -16.18 7.35 -10.59
C ILE A 289 -15.94 6.66 -9.24
N GLU A 290 -16.67 5.59 -8.95
CA GLU A 290 -16.48 4.79 -7.73
C GLU A 290 -15.06 4.18 -7.69
N ALA A 291 -14.60 3.60 -8.80
CA ALA A 291 -13.27 3.01 -8.87
C ALA A 291 -12.14 4.05 -8.77
N LEU A 292 -12.31 5.24 -9.36
CA LEU A 292 -11.39 6.36 -9.21
C LEU A 292 -11.37 6.86 -7.76
N PHE A 293 -12.54 6.99 -7.13
CA PHE A 293 -12.66 7.40 -5.74
C PHE A 293 -11.88 6.46 -4.81
N ASP A 294 -12.07 5.15 -4.93
CA ASP A 294 -11.34 4.16 -4.14
C ASP A 294 -9.82 4.19 -4.43
N ASP A 295 -9.42 4.44 -5.69
CA ASP A 295 -8.00 4.55 -6.06
C ASP A 295 -7.33 5.80 -5.48
N LEU A 296 -8.09 6.89 -5.29
CA LEU A 296 -7.59 8.13 -4.70
C LEU A 296 -7.40 8.04 -3.18
N LEU A 297 -8.18 7.21 -2.48
CA LEU A 297 -8.13 7.10 -1.02
C LEU A 297 -6.99 6.24 -0.47
N ILE A 298 -6.34 5.42 -1.30
CA ILE A 298 -5.14 4.62 -0.94
C ILE A 298 -5.32 3.86 0.39
N ASN A 299 -6.22 2.89 0.41
CA ASN A 299 -6.65 2.21 1.64
C ASN A 299 -5.74 1.04 2.08
N VAL A 300 -4.42 1.23 2.11
CA VAL A 300 -3.46 0.16 2.43
C VAL A 300 -2.97 0.24 3.86
N THR A 301 -3.36 -0.75 4.67
CA THR A 301 -3.00 -0.85 6.09
C THR A 301 -2.61 -2.28 6.51
N ARG A 302 -1.99 -2.49 7.67
CA ARG A 302 -1.67 -3.84 8.15
C ARG A 302 -1.71 -3.88 9.66
N PHE A 303 -1.88 -5.08 10.21
CA PHE A 303 -1.82 -5.27 11.66
C PHE A 303 -0.46 -4.82 12.20
N PHE A 304 -0.48 -4.12 13.33
CA PHE A 304 0.71 -3.63 14.02
C PHE A 304 1.71 -2.88 13.13
N ARG A 305 1.23 -2.14 12.11
CA ARG A 305 2.07 -1.30 11.24
C ARG A 305 2.97 -0.41 12.08
N ASP A 306 4.27 -0.45 11.84
CA ASP A 306 5.34 0.11 12.70
C ASP A 306 5.37 -0.54 14.10
N GLU A 307 5.88 -1.78 14.18
CA GLU A 307 5.91 -2.57 15.41
C GLU A 307 6.57 -1.85 16.59
N ALA A 308 7.62 -1.05 16.32
CA ALA A 308 8.30 -0.24 17.33
C ALA A 308 7.36 0.75 18.03
N LEU A 309 6.43 1.36 17.28
CA LEU A 309 5.42 2.28 17.81
C LEU A 309 4.44 1.55 18.71
N PHE A 310 3.87 0.43 18.26
CA PHE A 310 2.94 -0.37 19.07
C PHE A 310 3.62 -0.95 20.33
N ARG A 311 4.92 -1.27 20.26
CA ARG A 311 5.71 -1.67 21.43
C ARG A 311 5.85 -0.53 22.42
N ALA A 312 6.14 0.69 21.96
CA ALA A 312 6.22 1.88 22.81
C ALA A 312 4.86 2.22 23.42
N LEU A 313 3.78 2.18 22.62
CA LEU A 313 2.40 2.35 23.04
C LEU A 313 2.06 1.42 24.21
N LYS A 314 2.31 0.12 24.05
CA LYS A 314 2.03 -0.89 25.08
C LYS A 314 2.88 -0.74 26.34
N LYS A 315 4.17 -0.42 26.21
CA LYS A 315 5.09 -0.37 27.36
C LYS A 315 5.04 0.94 28.15
N ARG A 316 4.73 2.06 27.49
CA ARG A 316 4.86 3.40 28.09
C ARG A 316 3.54 4.15 28.15
N PHE A 317 2.87 4.30 27.01
CA PHE A 317 1.77 5.25 26.89
C PHE A 317 0.44 4.70 27.42
N LEU A 318 0.08 3.45 27.09
CA LEU A 318 -1.13 2.82 27.60
C LEU A 318 -1.11 2.67 29.13
N PRO A 319 -0.05 2.16 29.79
CA PRO A 319 -0.02 2.08 31.25
C PRO A 319 -0.22 3.44 31.93
N ALA A 320 0.34 4.52 31.37
CA ALA A 320 0.17 5.87 31.89
C ALA A 320 -1.28 6.38 31.76
N LEU A 321 -1.90 6.22 30.58
CA LEU A 321 -3.31 6.58 30.36
C LEU A 321 -4.23 5.80 31.31
N LEU A 322 -4.04 4.49 31.40
CA LEU A 322 -4.89 3.61 32.21
C LEU A 322 -4.81 3.94 33.72
N LYS A 323 -3.61 4.28 34.22
CA LYS A 323 -3.40 4.70 35.63
C LYS A 323 -4.11 6.02 35.95
N ASN A 324 -4.17 6.95 35.00
CA ASN A 324 -4.89 8.20 35.19
C ASN A 324 -6.41 7.94 35.26
N LYS A 325 -6.92 7.08 34.36
CA LYS A 325 -8.34 6.72 34.30
C LYS A 325 -8.85 5.90 35.48
N SER A 326 -8.02 5.07 36.09
CA SER A 326 -8.43 4.28 37.26
C SER A 326 -8.80 5.12 38.49
N LYS A 327 -8.54 6.44 38.46
CA LYS A 327 -8.95 7.39 39.51
C LYS A 327 -10.38 7.93 39.31
N ASP A 328 -10.94 7.75 38.11
CA ASP A 328 -12.28 8.23 37.78
C ASP A 328 -13.35 7.33 38.42
N ARG A 329 -14.50 7.90 38.78
CA ARG A 329 -15.63 7.14 39.33
C ARG A 329 -16.15 6.06 38.37
N GLN A 330 -16.06 6.31 37.07
CA GLN A 330 -16.39 5.37 36.00
C GLN A 330 -15.25 5.41 34.98
N PRO A 331 -14.23 4.54 35.12
CA PRO A 331 -13.08 4.55 34.22
C PRO A 331 -13.50 4.20 32.79
N GLU A 332 -13.31 5.14 31.87
CA GLU A 332 -13.56 4.96 30.45
C GLU A 332 -12.32 5.38 29.63
N LEU A 333 -11.89 4.50 28.73
CA LEU A 333 -10.87 4.77 27.74
C LEU A 333 -11.53 4.90 26.36
N ARG A 334 -11.41 6.08 25.75
CA ARG A 334 -11.94 6.34 24.40
C ARG A 334 -10.81 6.62 23.44
N ALA A 335 -10.78 5.90 22.32
CA ALA A 335 -9.78 6.11 21.29
C ALA A 335 -10.43 6.32 19.92
N TRP A 336 -9.74 7.01 19.02
CA TRP A 336 -10.20 7.23 17.65
C TRP A 336 -9.07 7.02 16.64
N VAL A 337 -9.34 6.24 15.59
CA VAL A 337 -8.45 6.01 14.45
C VAL A 337 -9.11 6.61 13.21
N PRO A 338 -8.86 7.89 12.89
CA PRO A 338 -9.28 8.49 11.62
C PRO A 338 -8.50 7.89 10.44
N GLY A 339 -9.19 7.59 9.34
CA GLY A 339 -8.65 6.87 8.18
C GLY A 339 -8.26 5.44 8.51
N CYS A 340 -9.18 4.67 9.12
CA CYS A 340 -8.89 3.33 9.60
C CYS A 340 -8.76 2.28 8.50
N ALA A 341 -9.07 2.62 7.24
CA ALA A 341 -9.14 1.71 6.11
C ALA A 341 -9.93 0.44 6.49
N THR A 342 -9.37 -0.74 6.24
CA THR A 342 -9.97 -2.05 6.51
C THR A 342 -9.92 -2.48 7.99
N GLY A 343 -9.54 -1.59 8.92
CA GLY A 343 -9.69 -1.77 10.37
C GLY A 343 -8.50 -2.39 11.11
N GLU A 344 -7.44 -2.79 10.42
CA GLU A 344 -6.28 -3.45 11.04
C GLU A 344 -5.63 -2.62 12.16
N GLU A 345 -5.55 -1.30 12.02
CA GLU A 345 -4.98 -0.43 13.05
C GLU A 345 -5.89 -0.33 14.29
N VAL A 346 -7.21 -0.20 14.08
CA VAL A 346 -8.22 -0.20 15.14
C VAL A 346 -8.13 -1.47 15.97
N TYR A 347 -8.08 -2.62 15.30
CA TYR A 347 -7.97 -3.91 15.96
C TYR A 347 -6.59 -4.13 16.62
N SER A 348 -5.51 -3.62 16.01
CA SER A 348 -4.18 -3.66 16.63
C SER A 348 -4.13 -2.87 17.94
N LEU A 349 -4.75 -1.69 17.94
CA LEU A 349 -4.90 -0.85 19.13
C LEU A 349 -5.76 -1.54 20.20
N ALA A 350 -6.90 -2.10 19.79
CA ALA A 350 -7.78 -2.87 20.67
C ALA A 350 -7.03 -4.02 21.36
N ILE A 351 -6.29 -4.83 20.58
CA ILE A 351 -5.47 -5.93 21.10
C ILE A 351 -4.42 -5.42 22.09
N CYS A 352 -3.71 -4.33 21.77
CA CYS A 352 -2.73 -3.74 22.69
C CYS A 352 -3.35 -3.29 24.02
N ILE A 353 -4.55 -2.68 23.99
CA ILE A 353 -5.29 -2.27 25.18
C ILE A 353 -5.70 -3.49 26.02
N LEU A 354 -6.30 -4.50 25.40
CA LEU A 354 -6.72 -5.73 26.06
C LEU A 354 -5.55 -6.51 26.67
N GLU A 355 -4.40 -6.54 25.98
CA GLU A 355 -3.18 -7.14 26.50
C GLU A 355 -2.61 -6.37 27.70
N THR A 356 -2.77 -5.04 27.73
CA THR A 356 -2.26 -4.20 28.82
C THR A 356 -3.16 -4.28 30.05
N LEU A 357 -4.48 -4.35 29.86
CA LEU A 357 -5.46 -4.43 30.96
C LEU A 357 -5.46 -5.79 31.66
N GLY A 358 -5.24 -6.89 30.94
CA GLY A 358 -5.18 -8.23 31.53
C GLY A 358 -6.43 -8.55 32.35
N SER A 359 -6.27 -8.87 33.63
CA SER A 359 -7.37 -9.16 34.56
C SER A 359 -8.18 -7.93 34.99
N SER A 360 -7.71 -6.71 34.75
CA SER A 360 -8.41 -5.46 35.10
C SER A 360 -9.49 -5.05 34.09
N LEU A 361 -9.74 -5.88 33.08
CA LEU A 361 -10.64 -5.60 31.96
C LEU A 361 -12.08 -5.31 32.39
N SER A 362 -12.58 -5.98 33.43
CA SER A 362 -13.95 -5.78 33.94
C SER A 362 -14.17 -4.44 34.64
N LYS A 363 -13.11 -3.68 34.91
CA LYS A 363 -13.17 -2.42 35.67
C LYS A 363 -13.13 -1.17 34.78
N MET A 364 -13.03 -1.32 33.46
CA MET A 364 -12.87 -0.21 32.53
C MET A 364 -13.72 -0.39 31.29
N ARG A 365 -14.51 0.64 30.96
CA ARG A 365 -15.22 0.70 29.68
C ARG A 365 -14.23 1.14 28.59
N ILE A 366 -14.25 0.45 27.45
CA ILE A 366 -13.37 0.74 26.31
C ILE A 366 -14.24 1.02 25.11
N GLN A 367 -13.95 2.10 24.39
CA GLN A 367 -14.60 2.37 23.11
C GLN A 367 -13.58 2.93 22.11
N ILE A 368 -13.44 2.26 20.98
CA ILE A 368 -12.51 2.63 19.91
C ILE A 368 -13.32 2.93 18.66
N PHE A 369 -13.22 4.17 18.17
CA PHE A 369 -13.86 4.60 16.93
C PHE A 369 -12.87 4.39 15.76
N GLY A 370 -13.29 3.70 14.71
CA GLY A 370 -12.59 3.65 13.44
C GLY A 370 -13.42 4.37 12.38
N THR A 371 -12.86 5.38 11.73
CA THR A 371 -13.60 6.08 10.67
C THR A 371 -12.83 6.22 9.39
N ASP A 372 -13.52 6.21 8.26
CA ASP A 372 -12.95 6.32 6.93
C ASP A 372 -13.95 6.94 5.94
N LEU A 373 -13.47 7.39 4.78
CA LEU A 373 -14.30 7.94 3.71
C LEU A 373 -14.95 6.85 2.86
N SER A 374 -14.30 5.69 2.71
CA SER A 374 -14.80 4.62 1.86
C SER A 374 -15.72 3.67 2.64
N GLU A 375 -16.97 3.52 2.19
CA GLU A 375 -17.91 2.60 2.83
C GLU A 375 -17.46 1.14 2.66
N SER A 376 -16.82 0.79 1.54
CA SER A 376 -16.40 -0.58 1.25
C SER A 376 -15.36 -1.08 2.26
N VAL A 377 -14.42 -0.22 2.68
CA VAL A 377 -13.41 -0.57 3.69
C VAL A 377 -13.99 -0.58 5.10
N ILE A 378 -14.97 0.28 5.39
CA ILE A 378 -15.70 0.28 6.65
C ILE A 378 -16.51 -1.00 6.81
N GLU A 379 -17.20 -1.47 5.77
CA GLU A 379 -17.90 -2.76 5.78
C GLU A 379 -16.94 -3.93 6.01
N HIS A 380 -15.78 -3.91 5.36
CA HIS A 380 -14.73 -4.90 5.63
C HIS A 380 -14.28 -4.89 7.10
N ALA A 381 -14.04 -3.70 7.65
CA ALA A 381 -13.63 -3.51 9.04
C ALA A 381 -14.69 -4.03 10.02
N ARG A 382 -15.99 -3.79 9.75
CA ARG A 382 -17.13 -4.30 10.53
C ARG A 382 -17.17 -5.83 10.56
N LEU A 383 -16.99 -6.47 9.40
CA LEU A 383 -16.93 -7.94 9.31
C LEU A 383 -15.71 -8.51 10.07
N GLY A 384 -14.58 -7.80 9.99
CA GLY A 384 -13.32 -8.16 10.64
C GLY A 384 -12.78 -9.51 10.18
N ILE A 385 -12.92 -9.82 8.89
CA ILE A 385 -12.46 -11.08 8.26
C ILE A 385 -11.26 -10.76 7.37
N TYR A 386 -10.12 -11.34 7.69
CA TYR A 386 -8.84 -11.13 7.02
C TYR A 386 -8.29 -12.45 6.47
N SER A 387 -7.54 -12.40 5.36
CA SER A 387 -6.91 -13.59 4.81
C SER A 387 -5.84 -14.17 5.74
N SER A 388 -5.38 -15.40 5.48
CA SER A 388 -4.22 -15.99 6.16
C SER A 388 -2.94 -15.16 6.06
N ALA A 389 -2.85 -14.19 5.16
CA ALA A 389 -1.69 -13.32 5.03
C ALA A 389 -1.36 -12.53 6.31
N ILE A 390 -2.33 -12.32 7.22
CA ILE A 390 -2.08 -11.63 8.49
C ILE A 390 -1.14 -12.41 9.42
N GLU A 391 -0.88 -13.69 9.17
CA GLU A 391 0.06 -14.52 9.94
C GLU A 391 1.48 -13.93 9.94
N LYS A 392 1.80 -13.06 8.98
CA LYS A 392 3.08 -12.32 8.91
C LYS A 392 3.17 -11.14 9.87
N ASP A 393 2.05 -10.49 10.13
CA ASP A 393 1.98 -9.26 10.91
C ASP A 393 1.49 -9.54 12.35
N VAL A 394 0.84 -10.68 12.59
CA VAL A 394 0.24 -11.05 13.87
C VAL A 394 0.89 -12.32 14.43
N SER A 395 1.42 -12.23 15.64
CA SER A 395 2.05 -13.38 16.30
C SER A 395 1.07 -14.54 16.52
N SER A 396 1.56 -15.78 16.49
CA SER A 396 0.73 -16.98 16.70
C SER A 396 -0.01 -16.96 18.04
N ALA A 397 0.56 -16.35 19.08
CA ALA A 397 -0.09 -16.17 20.37
C ALA A 397 -1.30 -15.23 20.28
N ARG A 398 -1.19 -14.13 19.52
CA ARG A 398 -2.30 -13.21 19.27
C ARG A 398 -3.37 -13.84 18.37
N LEU A 399 -2.97 -14.55 17.32
CA LEU A 399 -3.90 -15.28 16.45
C LEU A 399 -4.76 -16.27 17.24
N LYS A 400 -4.13 -17.07 18.11
CA LYS A 400 -4.85 -18.03 18.96
C LYS A 400 -5.81 -17.37 19.95
N ARG A 401 -5.47 -16.17 20.44
CA ARG A 401 -6.22 -15.50 21.52
C ARG A 401 -7.32 -14.55 21.01
N PHE A 402 -7.09 -13.86 19.90
CA PHE A 402 -7.91 -12.73 19.44
C PHE A 402 -8.58 -12.97 18.08
N PHE A 403 -8.39 -14.14 17.47
CA PHE A 403 -8.99 -14.48 16.19
C PHE A 403 -9.58 -15.89 16.21
N VAL A 404 -10.53 -16.12 15.31
CA VAL A 404 -11.11 -17.43 15.00
C VAL A 404 -10.72 -17.78 13.56
N LYS A 405 -10.03 -18.90 13.37
CA LYS A 405 -9.66 -19.39 12.02
C LYS A 405 -10.90 -20.01 11.37
N ARG A 406 -11.25 -19.57 10.16
CA ARG A 406 -12.38 -20.06 9.36
C ARG A 406 -11.96 -20.20 7.90
N ASP A 407 -12.02 -21.40 7.33
CA ASP A 407 -11.84 -21.64 5.88
C ASP A 407 -10.64 -20.92 5.24
N GLY A 408 -9.46 -20.97 5.89
CA GLY A 408 -8.25 -20.30 5.40
C GLY A 408 -8.19 -18.78 5.64
N SER A 409 -9.15 -18.23 6.38
CA SER A 409 -9.19 -16.84 6.83
C SER A 409 -9.20 -16.74 8.36
N TYR A 410 -8.98 -15.54 8.86
CA TYR A 410 -9.05 -15.20 10.27
C TYR A 410 -10.11 -14.14 10.49
N GLN A 411 -11.05 -14.44 11.38
CA GLN A 411 -12.03 -13.47 11.84
C GLN A 411 -11.66 -12.95 13.22
N ILE A 412 -11.66 -11.63 13.43
CA ILE A 412 -11.45 -11.02 14.75
C ILE A 412 -12.49 -11.58 15.73
N HIS A 413 -12.02 -11.98 16.91
CA HIS A 413 -12.87 -12.51 17.97
C HIS A 413 -13.84 -11.44 18.48
N ARG A 414 -15.05 -11.86 18.86
CA ARG A 414 -16.15 -10.95 19.22
C ARG A 414 -15.77 -9.97 20.34
N ASN A 415 -15.07 -10.43 21.38
CA ASN A 415 -14.60 -9.58 22.49
C ASN A 415 -13.71 -8.39 22.06
N VAL A 416 -13.02 -8.47 20.92
CA VAL A 416 -12.25 -7.36 20.35
C VAL A 416 -13.17 -6.46 19.51
N ARG A 417 -14.09 -7.04 18.74
CA ARG A 417 -15.04 -6.27 17.92
C ARG A 417 -16.02 -5.45 18.74
N ASP A 418 -16.51 -5.99 19.85
CA ASP A 418 -17.56 -5.37 20.66
C ASP A 418 -17.11 -4.03 21.30
N ILE A 419 -15.80 -3.79 21.41
CA ILE A 419 -15.23 -2.51 21.88
C ILE A 419 -14.87 -1.54 20.74
N CYS A 420 -15.11 -1.93 19.48
CA CYS A 420 -14.80 -1.15 18.29
C CYS A 420 -16.09 -0.70 17.60
N THR A 421 -16.14 0.56 17.13
CA THR A 421 -17.26 1.11 16.37
C THR A 421 -16.75 1.71 15.08
N PHE A 422 -17.29 1.27 13.95
CA PHE A 422 -16.87 1.73 12.62
C PHE A 422 -17.95 2.59 11.96
N ALA A 423 -17.56 3.75 11.44
CA ALA A 423 -18.47 4.69 10.78
C ALA A 423 -17.80 5.40 9.61
N ARG A 424 -18.58 5.75 8.59
CA ARG A 424 -18.12 6.64 7.53
C ARG A 424 -17.99 8.06 8.08
N GLN A 425 -16.83 8.70 7.86
CA GLN A 425 -16.59 10.08 8.29
C GLN A 425 -15.53 10.74 7.42
N ASN A 426 -15.78 11.99 7.07
CA ASN A 426 -14.81 12.89 6.47
C ASN A 426 -14.19 13.78 7.54
N ILE A 427 -12.96 13.47 7.95
CA ILE A 427 -12.23 14.22 9.00
C ILE A 427 -11.99 15.69 8.67
N CYS A 428 -12.17 16.11 7.41
CA CYS A 428 -11.94 17.48 7.00
C CYS A 428 -13.19 18.37 7.15
N VAL A 429 -14.38 17.80 7.32
CA VAL A 429 -15.65 18.55 7.35
C VAL A 429 -16.61 18.09 8.45
N ASP A 430 -16.59 16.81 8.81
CA ASP A 430 -17.48 16.27 9.83
C ASP A 430 -16.97 16.60 11.24
N PRO A 431 -17.87 16.79 12.22
CA PRO A 431 -17.46 17.05 13.59
C PRO A 431 -16.69 15.86 14.19
N PRO A 432 -15.61 16.10 14.97
CA PRO A 432 -14.86 15.03 15.60
C PRO A 432 -15.63 14.41 16.77
N PHE A 433 -15.25 13.20 17.16
CA PHE A 433 -15.65 12.66 18.47
C PHE A 433 -15.04 13.52 19.57
N SER A 434 -15.74 13.69 20.69
CA SER A 434 -15.25 14.46 21.85
C SER A 434 -14.79 13.56 22.99
N ARG A 435 -14.00 14.11 23.92
CA ARG A 435 -13.53 13.43 25.14
C ARG A 435 -12.75 12.14 24.86
N LEU A 436 -11.81 12.21 23.92
CA LEU A 436 -10.91 11.11 23.56
C LEU A 436 -9.66 11.14 24.42
N ASP A 437 -9.09 9.97 24.67
CA ASP A 437 -7.83 9.81 25.41
C ASP A 437 -6.66 9.48 24.48
N LEU A 438 -6.96 8.94 23.31
CA LEU A 438 -6.00 8.60 22.29
C LEU A 438 -6.61 8.84 20.90
N ILE A 439 -5.90 9.55 20.05
CA ILE A 439 -6.15 9.57 18.60
C ILE A 439 -4.97 8.87 17.94
N SER A 440 -5.22 8.00 16.95
CA SER A 440 -4.18 7.43 16.10
C SER A 440 -4.44 7.86 14.66
N CYS A 441 -3.85 9.00 14.27
CA CYS A 441 -4.03 9.56 12.92
C CYS A 441 -2.79 9.27 12.06
N ARG A 442 -2.66 8.03 11.59
CA ARG A 442 -1.45 7.53 10.93
C ARG A 442 -1.65 7.38 9.43
N ASN A 443 -0.65 7.82 8.66
CA ASN A 443 -0.63 7.70 7.19
C ASN A 443 -1.83 8.35 6.45
N VAL A 444 -2.64 9.18 7.10
CA VAL A 444 -3.75 9.93 6.46
C VAL A 444 -3.33 11.34 6.05
N LEU A 445 -2.74 12.10 6.98
CA LEU A 445 -2.40 13.51 6.77
C LEU A 445 -1.42 13.71 5.61
N ILE A 446 -0.62 12.69 5.27
CA ILE A 446 0.34 12.76 4.16
C ILE A 446 -0.31 13.05 2.80
N TYR A 447 -1.62 12.79 2.64
CA TYR A 447 -2.39 13.04 1.41
C TYR A 447 -3.09 14.40 1.37
N LEU A 448 -3.21 15.05 2.53
CA LEU A 448 -3.92 16.32 2.68
C LEU A 448 -2.99 17.51 2.41
N SER A 449 -3.53 18.60 1.87
CA SER A 449 -2.77 19.85 1.72
C SER A 449 -2.49 20.53 3.08
N PRO A 450 -1.55 21.48 3.13
CA PRO A 450 -1.30 22.28 4.34
C PRO A 450 -2.56 22.99 4.88
N GLU A 451 -3.49 23.39 4.00
CA GLU A 451 -4.76 24.03 4.37
C GLU A 451 -5.67 23.05 5.14
N LEU A 452 -5.75 21.80 4.68
CA LEU A 452 -6.51 20.76 5.38
C LEU A 452 -5.84 20.34 6.70
N HIS A 453 -4.50 20.37 6.79
CA HIS A 453 -3.81 20.15 8.07
C HIS A 453 -4.22 21.19 9.11
N LYS A 454 -4.26 22.47 8.72
CA LYS A 454 -4.70 23.58 9.59
C LYS A 454 -6.14 23.44 10.06
N ARG A 455 -6.97 22.62 9.40
CA ARG A 455 -8.34 22.29 9.84
C ARG A 455 -8.37 21.07 10.75
N CYS A 456 -7.67 19.99 10.40
CA CYS A 456 -7.73 18.72 11.12
C CYS A 456 -7.03 18.80 12.50
N ILE A 457 -5.86 19.46 12.58
CA ILE A 457 -5.06 19.48 13.82
C ILE A 457 -5.81 20.17 14.99
N PRO A 458 -6.43 21.35 14.81
CA PRO A 458 -7.24 21.96 15.87
C PRO A 458 -8.43 21.08 16.32
N GLN A 459 -9.05 20.35 15.40
CA GLN A 459 -10.14 19.44 15.73
C GLN A 459 -9.66 18.26 16.58
N PHE A 460 -8.49 17.68 16.26
CA PHE A 460 -7.88 16.64 17.10
C PHE A 460 -7.54 17.16 18.49
N HIS A 461 -7.00 18.37 18.59
CA HIS A 461 -6.72 19.00 19.88
C HIS A 461 -8.01 19.21 20.70
N TYR A 462 -9.09 19.70 20.08
CA TYR A 462 -10.39 19.86 20.76
C TYR A 462 -11.02 18.52 21.18
N ALA A 463 -10.82 17.47 20.39
CA ALA A 463 -11.34 16.15 20.65
C ALA A 463 -10.66 15.45 21.85
N LEU A 464 -9.39 15.75 22.10
CA LEU A 464 -8.59 15.13 23.15
C LEU A 464 -8.84 15.74 24.54
N ASN A 465 -8.92 14.87 25.54
CA ASN A 465 -8.85 15.25 26.94
C ASN A 465 -7.45 15.79 27.28
N SER A 466 -7.35 16.61 28.32
CA SER A 466 -6.06 17.02 28.88
C SER A 466 -5.23 15.80 29.27
N GLY A 467 -3.99 15.73 28.79
CA GLY A 467 -3.09 14.58 28.98
C GLY A 467 -3.34 13.39 28.03
N GLY A 468 -4.25 13.51 27.07
CA GLY A 468 -4.43 12.55 25.98
C GLY A 468 -3.27 12.55 24.97
N TYR A 469 -3.21 11.53 24.12
CA TYR A 469 -2.17 11.36 23.11
C TYR A 469 -2.73 11.42 21.67
N LEU A 470 -1.93 11.94 20.74
CA LEU A 470 -2.14 11.91 19.28
C LEU A 470 -1.00 11.15 18.60
#